data_AF-A0A377BS02-F1
#
_entry.id   AF-A0A377BS02-F1
#
_cell.length_a   1.000
_cell.length_b   1.000
_cell.length_c   1.000
_cell.angle_alpha   90.00
_cell.angle_beta   90.00
_cell.angle_gamma   90.00
#
_symmetry.space_group_name_H-M   'P 1'
#
loop_
_entity.id
_entity.type
_entity.pdbx_description
1 polymer ?
#
loop_
_entity_poly.entity_id
_entity_poly.type
_entity_poly.pdbx_seq_one_letter_code
_entity_poly.pdbx_strand_id
1 'polypeptide(L)'
;MTITPQNLIALLPLLIVGLTVVVVMLSIAWRRNHFLNATLSVIGLNAALVSLWFVGQAGAMDVTPLMRVDGFAMLYTGLVLLASLATCTFAYPWLEGYNDNKDEFYLLVLIAALGGILLANANHLASLFLGIELISLPLFGLVGYAFPPETFTGSQYQIHHPFCPQRLLSCCLVWRWCMRSLATCRLSRWVKTLATVCSTSRCCWQVSA
;
A
#
# COMPACT_ATOMS: atom_id res chain seq x y z
N MET A 1 -18.22 -7.33 -19.70
CA MET A 1 -17.12 -8.29 -19.53
C MET A 1 -17.45 -9.20 -18.37
N THR A 2 -17.50 -10.51 -18.60
CA THR A 2 -17.69 -11.52 -17.56
C THR A 2 -16.33 -12.02 -17.10
N ILE A 3 -16.10 -12.13 -15.79
CA ILE A 3 -14.89 -12.72 -15.23
C ILE A 3 -14.89 -14.22 -15.54
N THR A 4 -13.90 -14.67 -16.30
CA THR A 4 -13.69 -16.10 -16.61
C THR A 4 -12.89 -16.78 -15.49
N PRO A 5 -12.92 -18.12 -15.37
CA PRO A 5 -12.10 -18.85 -14.41
C PRO A 5 -10.59 -18.54 -14.53
N GLN A 6 -10.10 -18.28 -15.74
CA GLN A 6 -8.72 -17.89 -16.02
C GLN A 6 -8.35 -16.54 -15.38
N ASN A 7 -9.28 -15.58 -15.41
CA ASN A 7 -9.10 -14.29 -14.76
C ASN A 7 -9.02 -14.42 -13.23
N LEU A 8 -9.70 -15.41 -12.66
CA LEU A 8 -9.60 -15.74 -11.24
C LEU A 8 -8.22 -16.30 -10.90
N ILE A 9 -7.65 -17.14 -11.77
CA ILE A 9 -6.29 -17.67 -11.62
C ILE A 9 -5.27 -16.53 -11.64
N ALA A 10 -5.41 -15.57 -12.56
CA ALA A 10 -4.51 -14.41 -12.61
C ALA A 10 -4.60 -13.51 -11.35
N LEU A 11 -5.77 -13.46 -10.71
CA LEU A 11 -6.00 -12.68 -9.47
C LEU A 11 -5.70 -13.46 -8.18
N LEU A 12 -5.22 -14.71 -8.25
CA LEU A 12 -4.95 -15.53 -7.06
C LEU A 12 -4.12 -14.83 -5.98
N PRO A 13 -2.96 -14.20 -6.27
CA PRO A 13 -2.13 -13.60 -5.22
C PRO A 13 -2.86 -12.49 -4.48
N LEU A 14 -3.66 -11.68 -5.19
CA LEU A 14 -4.47 -10.62 -4.59
C LEU A 14 -5.59 -11.19 -3.71
N LEU A 15 -6.25 -12.26 -4.16
CA LEU A 15 -7.31 -12.94 -3.40
C LEU A 15 -6.77 -13.61 -2.14
N ILE A 16 -5.62 -14.28 -2.22
CA ILE A 16 -4.99 -14.93 -1.06
C ILE A 16 -4.59 -13.88 -0.03
N VAL A 17 -3.91 -12.80 -0.43
CA VAL A 17 -3.54 -11.74 0.51
C VAL A 17 -4.78 -11.07 1.11
N GLY A 18 -5.80 -10.75 0.31
CA GLY A 18 -7.06 -10.20 0.81
C GLY A 18 -7.77 -11.12 1.81
N LEU A 19 -7.79 -12.43 1.55
CA LEU A 19 -8.34 -13.42 2.46
C LEU A 19 -7.52 -13.47 3.75
N THR A 20 -6.19 -13.42 3.67
CA THR A 20 -5.32 -13.44 4.86
C THR A 20 -5.53 -12.21 5.74
N VAL A 21 -5.76 -11.02 5.17
CA VAL A 21 -6.12 -9.81 5.92
C VAL A 21 -7.40 -10.04 6.73
N VAL A 22 -8.45 -10.57 6.09
CA VAL A 22 -9.73 -10.85 6.76
C VAL A 22 -9.58 -11.92 7.84
N VAL A 23 -8.84 -12.98 7.58
CA VAL A 23 -8.57 -14.06 8.55
C VAL A 23 -7.79 -13.54 9.75
N VAL A 24 -6.75 -12.73 9.54
CA VAL A 24 -5.98 -12.12 10.64
C VAL A 24 -6.86 -11.15 11.43
N MET A 25 -7.67 -10.33 10.77
CA MET A 25 -8.61 -9.42 11.44
C MET A 25 -9.61 -10.18 12.33
N LEU A 26 -10.16 -11.30 11.84
CA LEU A 26 -11.05 -12.16 12.61
C LEU A 26 -10.32 -12.88 13.76
N SER A 27 -9.08 -13.32 13.52
CA SER A 27 -8.23 -13.94 14.54
C SER A 27 -7.99 -12.99 15.71
N ILE A 28 -7.67 -11.71 15.43
CA ILE A 28 -7.51 -10.66 16.44
C ILE A 28 -8.79 -10.45 17.24
N ALA A 29 -9.96 -10.46 16.58
CA ALA A 29 -11.25 -10.30 17.23
C ALA A 29 -11.63 -11.48 18.15
N TRP A 30 -11.21 -12.70 17.80
CA TRP A 30 -11.51 -13.91 18.57
C TRP A 30 -10.52 -14.14 19.72
N ARG A 31 -9.22 -14.10 19.44
CA ARG A 31 -8.18 -14.39 20.42
C ARG A 31 -6.88 -13.65 20.07
N ARG A 32 -6.55 -12.64 20.89
CA ARG A 32 -5.29 -11.88 20.79
C ARG A 32 -4.09 -12.70 21.23
N ASN A 33 -3.54 -13.48 20.29
CA ASN A 33 -2.30 -14.23 20.46
C ASN A 33 -1.29 -13.82 19.39
N HIS A 34 -0.22 -13.15 19.82
CA HIS A 34 0.86 -12.66 18.94
C HIS A 34 1.45 -13.75 18.02
N PHE A 35 1.77 -14.92 18.59
CA PHE A 35 2.35 -16.04 17.83
C PHE A 35 1.41 -16.55 16.73
N LEU A 36 0.10 -16.61 16.98
CA LEU A 36 -0.87 -17.08 15.98
C LEU A 36 -1.02 -16.08 14.84
N ASN A 37 -1.12 -14.78 15.14
CA ASN A 37 -1.28 -13.76 14.11
C ASN A 37 -0.02 -13.60 13.24
N ALA A 38 1.17 -13.71 13.85
CA ALA A 38 2.43 -13.70 13.12
C ALA A 38 2.55 -14.93 12.19
N THR A 39 2.27 -16.13 12.69
CA THR A 39 2.33 -17.36 11.88
C THR A 39 1.30 -17.37 10.76
N LEU A 40 0.05 -16.93 11.02
CA LEU A 40 -0.98 -16.79 9.99
C LEU A 40 -0.55 -15.83 8.86
N SER A 41 0.05 -14.69 9.22
CA SER A 41 0.52 -13.70 8.24
C SER A 41 1.65 -14.26 7.37
N VAL A 42 2.62 -14.96 7.97
CA VAL A 42 3.73 -15.59 7.25
C VAL A 42 3.23 -16.72 6.34
N ILE A 43 2.31 -17.56 6.82
CA ILE A 43 1.70 -18.62 6.00
C ILE A 43 0.95 -18.02 4.82
N GLY A 44 0.19 -16.94 5.05
CA GLY A 44 -0.53 -16.21 4.01
C GLY A 44 0.38 -15.65 2.91
N LEU A 45 1.46 -14.99 3.30
CA LEU A 45 2.46 -14.45 2.36
C LEU A 45 3.19 -15.55 1.58
N ASN A 46 3.52 -16.67 2.22
CA ASN A 46 4.11 -17.83 1.53
C ASN A 46 3.12 -18.47 0.55
N ALA A 47 1.85 -18.61 0.93
CA ALA A 47 0.81 -19.11 0.02
C ALA A 47 0.65 -18.18 -1.20
N ALA A 48 0.74 -16.86 -1.00
CA ALA A 48 0.72 -15.89 -2.09
C ALA A 48 1.96 -16.01 -3.00
N LEU A 49 3.16 -16.24 -2.44
CA LEU A 49 4.37 -16.50 -3.23
C LEU A 49 4.26 -17.77 -4.08
N VAL A 50 3.76 -18.87 -3.49
CA VAL A 50 3.52 -20.11 -4.23
C VAL A 50 2.47 -19.90 -5.33
N SER A 51 1.46 -19.05 -5.09
CA SER A 51 0.44 -18.74 -6.10
C SER A 51 1.00 -18.09 -7.36
N LEU A 52 2.11 -17.32 -7.26
CA LEU A 52 2.76 -16.72 -8.42
C LEU A 52 3.27 -17.77 -9.42
N TRP A 53 3.69 -18.94 -8.94
CA TRP A 53 4.08 -20.04 -9.81
C TRP A 53 2.93 -20.51 -10.70
N PHE A 54 1.72 -20.62 -10.12
CA PHE A 54 0.52 -20.99 -10.87
C PHE A 54 0.10 -19.89 -11.86
N VAL A 55 0.23 -18.62 -11.49
CA VAL A 55 -0.02 -17.48 -12.40
C VAL A 55 0.93 -17.51 -13.60
N GLY A 56 2.20 -17.84 -13.38
CA GLY A 56 3.20 -17.94 -14.45
C GLY A 56 2.86 -18.98 -15.52
N GLN A 57 2.14 -20.05 -15.17
CA GLN A 57 1.67 -21.07 -16.11
C GLN A 57 0.45 -20.63 -16.92
N ALA A 58 -0.40 -19.75 -16.36
CA ALA A 58 -1.61 -19.27 -17.01
C ALA A 58 -1.32 -18.26 -18.15
N GLY A 59 -0.11 -17.69 -18.19
CA GLY A 59 0.31 -16.73 -19.21
C GLY A 59 -0.19 -15.31 -18.95
N ALA A 60 0.34 -14.35 -19.72
CA ALA A 60 -0.02 -12.94 -19.58
C ALA A 60 -1.44 -12.68 -20.13
N MET A 61 -2.30 -12.05 -19.32
CA MET A 61 -3.67 -11.77 -19.68
C MET A 61 -4.20 -10.47 -19.06
N ASP A 62 -5.15 -9.83 -19.76
CA ASP A 62 -5.88 -8.67 -19.26
C ASP A 62 -7.13 -9.14 -18.51
N VAL A 63 -7.12 -8.99 -17.18
CA VAL A 63 -8.24 -9.41 -16.32
C VAL A 63 -9.41 -8.45 -16.46
N THR A 64 -9.11 -7.15 -16.44
CA THR A 64 -10.03 -6.04 -16.65
C THR A 64 -9.29 -4.93 -17.41
N PRO A 65 -9.97 -3.96 -18.04
CA PRO A 65 -9.28 -2.80 -18.61
C PRO A 65 -8.45 -1.99 -17.60
N LEU A 66 -8.64 -2.21 -16.30
CA LEU A 66 -7.90 -1.56 -15.22
C LEU A 66 -6.63 -2.33 -14.81
N MET A 67 -6.63 -3.66 -14.93
CA MET A 67 -5.57 -4.53 -14.42
C MET A 67 -5.06 -5.50 -15.48
N ARG A 68 -3.75 -5.46 -15.68
CA ARG A 68 -3.01 -6.33 -16.61
C ARG A 68 -1.99 -7.14 -15.82
N VAL A 69 -2.00 -8.46 -16.01
CA VAL A 69 -1.06 -9.37 -15.37
C VAL A 69 -0.07 -9.85 -16.43
N ASP A 70 1.20 -9.45 -16.28
CA ASP A 70 2.29 -9.81 -17.17
C ASP A 70 3.56 -10.22 -16.39
N GLY A 71 4.64 -10.54 -17.10
CA GLY A 71 5.91 -10.93 -16.49
C GLY A 71 6.50 -9.86 -15.56
N PHE A 72 6.28 -8.59 -15.89
CA PHE A 72 6.70 -7.46 -15.06
C PHE A 72 5.89 -7.44 -13.76
N ALA A 73 4.57 -7.46 -13.84
CA ALA A 73 3.69 -7.47 -12.68
C ALA A 73 4.00 -8.65 -11.73
N MET A 74 4.32 -9.83 -12.27
CA MET A 74 4.73 -10.99 -11.48
C MET A 74 6.02 -10.75 -10.70
N LEU A 75 7.04 -10.15 -11.33
CA LEU A 75 8.31 -9.85 -10.67
C LEU A 75 8.12 -8.85 -9.53
N TYR A 76 7.39 -7.75 -9.76
CA TYR A 76 7.16 -6.72 -8.73
C TYR A 76 6.25 -7.24 -7.61
N THR A 77 5.24 -8.05 -7.93
CA THR A 77 4.41 -8.73 -6.92
C THR A 77 5.28 -9.65 -6.05
N GLY A 78 6.20 -10.40 -6.65
CA GLY A 78 7.16 -11.22 -5.91
C GLY A 78 8.06 -10.40 -4.98
N LEU A 79 8.60 -9.28 -5.46
CA LEU A 79 9.42 -8.37 -4.65
C LEU A 79 8.65 -7.79 -3.46
N VAL A 80 7.40 -7.35 -3.69
CA VAL A 80 6.54 -6.83 -2.62
C VAL A 80 6.28 -7.90 -1.57
N LEU A 81 5.92 -9.12 -1.98
CA LEU A 81 5.67 -10.23 -1.06
C LEU A 81 6.92 -10.60 -0.24
N LEU A 82 8.10 -10.64 -0.87
CA LEU A 82 9.37 -10.89 -0.18
C LEU A 82 9.70 -9.77 0.82
N ALA A 83 9.48 -8.51 0.45
CA ALA A 83 9.70 -7.36 1.33
C ALA A 83 8.75 -7.39 2.55
N SER A 84 7.48 -7.73 2.34
CA SER A 84 6.51 -7.89 3.42
C SER A 84 6.87 -9.05 4.34
N LEU A 85 7.32 -10.19 3.79
CA LEU A 85 7.75 -11.35 4.59
C LEU A 85 8.97 -10.98 5.44
N ALA A 86 9.98 -10.33 4.85
CA ALA A 86 11.14 -9.84 5.58
C ALA A 86 10.74 -8.88 6.71
N THR A 87 9.82 -7.95 6.42
CA THR A 87 9.30 -7.00 7.41
C THR A 87 8.62 -7.72 8.58
N CYS A 88 7.75 -8.71 8.31
CA CYS A 88 7.11 -9.50 9.37
C CYS A 88 8.13 -10.28 10.22
N THR A 89 9.19 -10.82 9.61
CA THR A 89 10.23 -11.57 10.33
C THR A 89 11.10 -10.68 11.21
N PHE A 90 11.46 -9.48 10.76
CA PHE A 90 12.21 -8.52 11.58
C PHE A 90 11.34 -7.88 12.66
N ALA A 91 10.06 -7.68 12.37
CA ALA A 91 9.12 -7.12 13.33
C ALA A 91 8.87 -8.06 14.52
N TYR A 92 8.86 -9.38 14.34
CA TYR A 92 8.57 -10.33 15.41
C TYR A 92 9.43 -10.13 16.69
N PRO A 93 10.78 -10.17 16.64
CA PRO A 93 11.61 -9.94 17.84
C PRO A 93 11.52 -8.49 18.34
N TRP A 94 11.26 -7.52 17.47
CA TRP A 94 11.10 -6.12 17.87
C TRP A 94 9.80 -5.91 18.66
N LEU A 95 8.70 -6.50 18.22
CA LEU A 95 7.40 -6.45 18.91
C LEU A 95 7.39 -7.30 20.18
N GLU A 96 8.22 -8.33 20.29
CA GLU A 96 8.33 -9.12 21.53
C GLU A 96 8.72 -8.25 22.74
N GLY A 97 9.58 -7.25 22.53
CA GLY A 97 9.96 -6.25 23.54
C GLY A 97 8.96 -5.10 23.76
N TYR A 98 7.89 -5.03 22.97
CA TYR A 98 6.85 -4.00 23.09
C TYR A 98 5.76 -4.44 24.08
N ASN A 99 5.25 -3.53 24.93
CA ASN A 99 4.29 -3.87 25.99
C ASN A 99 2.81 -3.70 25.59
N ASP A 100 2.50 -3.05 24.47
CA ASP A 100 1.13 -2.83 24.00
C ASP A 100 0.67 -3.94 23.02
N ASN A 101 -0.52 -3.80 22.46
CA ASN A 101 -1.13 -4.70 21.47
C ASN A 101 -0.26 -4.82 20.22
N LYS A 102 0.17 -6.05 19.93
CA LYS A 102 1.20 -6.40 18.92
C LYS A 102 0.62 -6.79 17.56
N ASP A 103 -0.67 -7.07 17.53
CA ASP A 103 -1.29 -7.83 16.45
C ASP A 103 -1.64 -6.95 15.24
N GLU A 104 -1.94 -5.68 15.50
CA GLU A 104 -2.35 -4.68 14.53
C GLU A 104 -1.23 -4.38 13.52
N PHE A 105 0.03 -4.52 13.94
CA PHE A 105 1.19 -4.30 13.06
C PHE A 105 1.14 -5.20 11.81
N TYR A 106 0.86 -6.49 11.99
CA TYR A 106 0.80 -7.43 10.87
C TYR A 106 -0.36 -7.12 9.91
N LEU A 107 -1.50 -6.69 10.45
CA LEU A 107 -2.66 -6.28 9.66
C LEU A 107 -2.32 -5.08 8.76
N LEU A 108 -1.64 -4.07 9.30
CA LEU A 108 -1.21 -2.89 8.52
C LEU A 108 -0.22 -3.29 7.41
N VAL A 109 0.74 -4.17 7.70
CA VAL A 109 1.70 -4.67 6.69
C VAL A 109 0.99 -5.43 5.58
N LEU A 110 0.03 -6.30 5.89
CA LEU A 110 -0.71 -7.07 4.87
C LEU A 110 -1.58 -6.17 3.98
N ILE A 111 -2.21 -5.12 4.53
CA ILE A 111 -2.96 -4.13 3.73
C ILE A 111 -2.01 -3.35 2.80
N ALA A 112 -0.85 -2.94 3.29
CA ALA A 112 0.16 -2.26 2.48
C ALA A 112 0.66 -3.18 1.34
N ALA A 113 0.87 -4.46 1.63
CA ALA A 113 1.24 -5.47 0.63
C ALA A 113 0.18 -5.58 -0.46
N LEU A 114 -1.12 -5.66 -0.09
CA LEU A 114 -2.23 -5.70 -1.03
C LEU A 114 -2.22 -4.48 -1.97
N GLY A 115 -2.00 -3.27 -1.43
CA GLY A 115 -1.84 -2.06 -2.23
C GLY A 115 -0.65 -2.12 -3.19
N GLY A 116 0.48 -2.68 -2.76
CA GLY A 116 1.67 -2.92 -3.60
C GLY A 116 1.40 -3.88 -4.76
N ILE A 117 0.67 -4.97 -4.51
CA ILE A 117 0.26 -5.92 -5.56
C ILE A 117 -0.69 -5.23 -6.55
N LEU A 118 -1.66 -4.45 -6.07
CA LEU A 118 -2.56 -3.70 -6.93
C LEU A 118 -1.79 -2.72 -7.84
N LEU A 119 -0.77 -2.03 -7.29
CA LEU A 119 0.07 -1.12 -8.03
C LEU A 119 0.91 -1.82 -9.11
N ALA A 120 1.45 -3.00 -8.81
CA ALA A 120 2.22 -3.81 -9.76
C ALA A 120 1.40 -4.27 -10.97
N ASN A 121 0.09 -4.45 -10.80
CA ASN A 121 -0.83 -4.90 -11.85
C ASN A 121 -1.64 -3.75 -12.50
N ALA A 122 -1.37 -2.49 -12.13
CA ALA A 122 -2.16 -1.35 -12.57
C ALA A 122 -1.84 -0.96 -14.01
N ASN A 123 -2.86 -0.98 -14.87
CA ASN A 123 -2.76 -0.50 -16.26
C ASN A 123 -3.45 0.86 -16.46
N HIS A 124 -4.37 1.23 -15.58
CA HIS A 124 -5.11 2.49 -15.63
C HIS A 124 -4.71 3.45 -14.50
N LEU A 125 -4.86 4.77 -14.71
CA LEU A 125 -4.58 5.79 -13.69
C LEU A 125 -5.43 5.62 -12.43
N ALA A 126 -6.66 5.13 -12.58
CA ALA A 126 -7.56 4.88 -11.46
C ALA A 126 -7.05 3.77 -10.53
N SER A 127 -6.59 2.64 -11.08
CA SER A 127 -6.01 1.54 -10.28
C SER A 127 -4.67 1.94 -9.66
N LEU A 128 -3.87 2.74 -10.36
CA LEU A 128 -2.62 3.30 -9.83
C LEU A 128 -2.90 4.19 -8.61
N PHE A 129 -3.87 5.08 -8.69
CA PHE A 129 -4.25 5.95 -7.58
C PHE A 129 -4.75 5.14 -6.37
N LEU A 130 -5.63 4.16 -6.60
CA LEU A 130 -6.12 3.28 -5.53
C LEU A 130 -4.99 2.48 -4.87
N GLY A 131 -4.00 2.02 -5.65
CA GLY A 131 -2.82 1.33 -5.11
C GLY A 131 -2.00 2.22 -4.17
N ILE A 132 -1.78 3.49 -4.56
CA ILE A 132 -1.03 4.44 -3.73
C ILE A 132 -1.76 4.76 -2.42
N GLU A 133 -3.07 4.98 -2.46
CA GLU A 133 -3.87 5.22 -1.24
C GLU A 133 -3.89 3.99 -0.31
N LEU A 134 -3.98 2.78 -0.87
CA LEU A 134 -3.90 1.55 -0.07
C LEU A 134 -2.55 1.34 0.60
N ILE A 135 -1.45 1.85 0.02
CA ILE A 135 -0.12 1.80 0.63
C ILE A 135 0.04 2.92 1.68
N SER A 136 -0.46 4.13 1.43
CA SER A 136 -0.24 5.29 2.29
C SER A 136 -0.96 5.19 3.64
N LEU A 137 -2.22 4.74 3.67
CA LEU A 137 -3.01 4.61 4.89
C LEU A 137 -2.36 3.71 5.96
N PRO A 138 -1.95 2.46 5.66
CA PRO A 138 -1.30 1.61 6.64
C PRO A 138 0.11 2.09 7.01
N LEU A 139 0.84 2.76 6.11
CA LEU A 139 2.15 3.34 6.43
C LEU A 139 2.04 4.43 7.49
N PHE A 140 1.00 5.27 7.45
CA PHE A 140 0.77 6.25 8.52
C PHE A 140 0.51 5.57 9.87
N GLY A 141 -0.22 4.45 9.87
CA GLY A 141 -0.41 3.63 11.08
C GLY A 141 0.90 3.03 11.59
N LEU A 142 1.74 2.52 10.69
CA LEU A 142 3.04 1.91 11.04
C LEU A 142 4.03 2.93 11.61
N VAL A 143 4.08 4.15 11.06
CA VAL A 143 4.92 5.23 11.61
C VAL A 143 4.40 5.65 12.99
N GLY A 144 3.08 5.74 13.17
CA GLY A 144 2.44 6.06 14.44
C GLY A 144 2.57 4.98 15.51
N TYR A 145 2.93 3.75 15.13
CA TYR A 145 2.86 2.58 16.00
C TYR A 145 3.79 2.64 17.21
N ALA A 146 4.93 3.34 17.11
CA ALA A 146 5.89 3.45 18.20
C ALA A 146 5.58 4.58 19.20
N PHE A 147 4.55 5.41 18.98
CA PHE A 147 4.28 6.60 19.79
C PHE A 147 3.13 6.35 20.79
N PRO A 148 3.41 6.33 22.11
CA PRO A 148 2.37 6.22 23.13
C PRO A 148 1.47 7.47 23.21
N PRO A 149 0.17 7.31 23.51
CA PRO A 149 -0.81 8.41 23.53
C PRO A 149 -0.52 9.49 24.58
N GLU A 150 0.15 9.18 25.70
CA GLU A 150 0.55 10.19 26.71
C GLU A 150 1.49 11.29 26.17
N THR A 151 2.15 11.07 25.03
CA THR A 151 3.03 12.08 24.42
C THR A 151 2.27 13.08 23.55
N PHE A 152 0.97 12.87 23.29
CA PHE A 152 0.14 13.82 22.53
C PHE A 152 -0.37 15.01 23.38
N THR A 153 -0.30 14.93 24.71
CA THR A 153 -0.75 16.00 25.63
C THR A 153 0.31 17.07 25.92
N GLY A 154 1.55 16.90 25.44
CA GLY A 154 2.64 17.87 25.60
C GLY A 154 3.33 18.13 24.27
N SER A 155 3.14 19.33 23.72
CA SER A 155 3.85 19.90 22.57
C SER A 155 5.28 19.36 22.38
N GLN A 156 5.56 18.74 21.21
CA GLN A 156 6.86 18.75 20.46
C GLN A 156 6.91 17.75 19.27
N TYR A 157 5.83 17.02 18.93
CA TYR A 157 5.70 16.39 17.60
C TYR A 157 4.87 17.26 16.66
N GLN A 158 5.31 18.50 16.50
CA GLN A 158 4.96 19.29 15.33
C GLN A 158 5.78 18.75 14.15
N ILE A 159 5.37 17.58 13.65
CA ILE A 159 5.42 17.16 12.24
C ILE A 159 6.52 17.91 11.45
N HIS A 160 7.80 17.60 11.73
CA HIS A 160 8.95 18.20 11.02
C HIS A 160 9.15 17.61 9.60
N HIS A 161 8.28 16.68 9.19
CA HIS A 161 7.97 16.43 7.79
C HIS A 161 6.66 17.13 7.47
N PRO A 162 6.58 18.13 6.58
CA PRO A 162 5.36 18.89 6.34
C PRO A 162 4.33 18.01 5.61
N PHE A 163 3.68 17.10 6.32
CA PHE A 163 2.42 16.50 5.90
C PHE A 163 1.31 17.46 6.29
N CYS A 164 1.34 18.58 5.59
CA CYS A 164 0.29 19.56 5.67
C CYS A 164 -1.00 18.91 5.11
N PRO A 165 -2.13 18.96 5.81
CA PRO A 165 -3.42 18.63 5.21
C PRO A 165 -3.72 19.49 3.97
N GLN A 166 -2.99 20.58 3.71
CA GLN A 166 -3.02 21.33 2.45
C GLN A 166 -2.30 20.63 1.29
N ARG A 167 -1.35 19.70 1.53
CA ARG A 167 -0.81 18.78 0.51
C ARG A 167 -1.71 17.57 0.28
N LEU A 168 -2.50 17.16 1.27
CA LEU A 168 -3.66 16.30 1.03
C LEU A 168 -4.72 17.07 0.23
N LEU A 169 -4.88 18.39 0.43
CA LEU A 169 -5.68 19.23 -0.45
C LEU A 169 -5.04 19.39 -1.84
N SER A 170 -3.72 19.32 -1.97
CA SER A 170 -3.03 19.27 -3.26
C SER A 170 -3.18 17.91 -3.92
N CYS A 171 -3.17 16.80 -3.17
CA CYS A 171 -3.56 15.47 -3.67
C CYS A 171 -5.04 15.44 -4.02
N CYS A 172 -5.95 16.04 -3.24
CA CYS A 172 -7.37 16.20 -3.53
C CYS A 172 -7.64 17.21 -4.65
N LEU A 173 -6.81 18.23 -4.85
CA LEU A 173 -6.88 19.18 -5.98
C LEU A 173 -6.30 18.52 -7.23
N VAL A 174 -5.24 17.73 -7.14
CA VAL A 174 -4.79 16.82 -8.19
C VAL A 174 -5.88 15.78 -8.45
N TRP A 175 -6.58 15.28 -7.45
CA TRP A 175 -7.69 14.34 -7.58
C TRP A 175 -8.90 14.99 -8.28
N ARG A 176 -9.26 16.21 -7.86
CA ARG A 176 -10.35 17.02 -8.42
C ARG A 176 -9.99 17.59 -9.79
N TRP A 177 -8.72 17.83 -10.10
CA TRP A 177 -8.21 18.31 -11.39
C TRP A 177 -7.93 17.15 -12.37
N CYS A 178 -7.54 15.98 -11.87
CA CYS A 178 -7.38 14.74 -12.63
C CYS A 178 -8.76 14.17 -13.02
N MET A 179 -9.74 14.15 -12.11
CA MET A 179 -11.14 13.81 -12.46
C MET A 179 -11.75 14.80 -13.47
N ARG A 180 -11.33 16.07 -13.47
CA ARG A 180 -11.81 17.07 -14.44
C ARG A 180 -11.09 17.01 -15.80
N SER A 181 -9.84 16.54 -15.83
CA SER A 181 -9.05 16.37 -17.07
C SER A 181 -9.31 15.06 -17.80
N LEU A 182 -9.85 14.02 -17.15
CA LEU A 182 -10.22 12.76 -17.81
C LEU A 182 -11.30 12.94 -18.89
N ALA A 183 -12.04 14.05 -18.89
CA ALA A 183 -13.06 14.36 -19.88
C ALA A 183 -12.51 14.94 -21.21
N THR A 184 -11.24 15.37 -21.27
CA THR A 184 -10.67 16.07 -22.45
C THR A 184 -9.17 15.84 -22.58
N CYS A 185 -8.71 14.80 -23.29
CA CYS A 185 -7.27 14.48 -23.36
C CYS A 185 -6.60 14.93 -24.68
N ARG A 186 -5.65 15.88 -24.60
CA ARG A 186 -4.57 16.13 -25.60
C ARG A 186 -3.23 16.32 -24.87
N LEU A 187 -2.27 15.45 -25.20
CA LEU A 187 -1.05 15.10 -24.45
C LEU A 187 0.08 16.16 -24.40
N SER A 188 -0.03 17.30 -25.09
CA SER A 188 1.11 18.22 -25.28
C SER A 188 1.35 19.24 -24.16
N ARG A 189 0.48 19.29 -23.13
CA ARG A 189 0.55 20.31 -22.07
C ARG A 189 1.26 19.83 -20.78
N TRP A 190 1.61 18.55 -20.68
CA TRP A 190 2.22 17.93 -19.50
C TRP A 190 3.61 18.45 -19.13
N VAL A 191 4.46 18.77 -20.12
CA VAL A 191 5.87 19.13 -19.86
C VAL A 191 6.04 20.56 -19.32
N LYS A 192 5.16 21.49 -19.71
CA LYS A 192 5.30 22.89 -19.29
C LYS A 192 4.80 23.16 -17.87
N THR A 193 3.91 22.31 -17.34
CA THR A 193 3.30 22.51 -16.02
C THR A 193 4.16 21.95 -14.88
N LEU A 194 5.02 20.95 -15.15
CA LEU A 194 6.00 20.44 -14.19
C LEU A 194 7.06 21.48 -13.81
N ALA A 195 7.44 22.36 -14.75
CA ALA A 195 8.45 23.40 -14.51
C ALA A 195 7.95 24.55 -13.62
N THR A 196 6.65 24.85 -13.63
CA THR A 196 6.12 26.02 -12.90
C THR A 196 5.89 25.74 -11.41
N VAL A 197 5.58 24.49 -11.04
CA VAL A 197 5.37 24.09 -9.63
C VAL A 197 6.67 24.13 -8.82
N CYS A 198 7.83 23.95 -9.47
CA CYS A 198 9.13 23.98 -8.79
C CYS A 198 9.66 25.41 -8.51
N SER A 199 9.06 26.45 -9.10
CA SER A 199 9.55 27.83 -8.96
C SER A 199 8.98 28.59 -7.77
N THR A 200 7.91 28.11 -7.14
CA THR A 200 7.22 28.83 -6.05
C THR A 200 7.69 28.40 -4.65
N SER A 201 8.61 27.44 -4.55
CA SER A 201 9.09 26.88 -3.27
C SER A 201 10.29 27.61 -2.64
N ARG A 202 10.73 28.77 -3.17
CA ARG A 202 11.86 29.55 -2.63
C ARG A 202 11.52 30.55 -1.50
N CYS A 203 10.31 30.57 -0.95
CA CYS A 203 9.92 31.57 0.07
C CYS A 203 9.82 31.07 1.52
N CYS A 204 10.32 29.87 1.87
CA CYS A 204 10.23 29.37 3.26
C CYS A 204 11.54 28.79 3.82
N TRP A 205 12.68 29.25 3.30
CA TRP A 205 13.99 29.02 3.88
C TRP A 205 14.63 30.38 4.22
N GLN A 206 14.16 31.01 5.30
CA GLN A 206 14.96 32.01 6.00
C GLN A 206 14.92 31.64 7.49
N VAL A 207 15.99 30.96 7.88
CA VAL A 207 16.36 30.63 9.26
C VAL A 207 16.70 31.95 9.95
N SER A 208 15.92 32.33 10.95
CA SER A 208 16.29 33.38 11.90
C SER A 208 17.13 32.76 13.01
N ALA A 209 18.33 33.29 13.17
CA ALA A 209 19.16 33.17 14.36
C ALA A 209 18.50 33.85 15.56
#